data_AF-A0A5N5Z5Y4-F1
#
_entry.id   AF-A0A5N5Z5Y4-F1
#
_cell.length_a   1.000
_cell.length_b   1.000
_cell.length_c   1.000
_cell.angle_alpha   90.00
_cell.angle_beta   90.00
_cell.angle_gamma   90.00
#
_symmetry.space_group_name_H-M   'P 1'
#
loop_
_entity.id
_entity.type
_entity.pdbx_description
1 polymer ?
#
loop_
_entity_poly.entity_id
_entity_poly.type
_entity_poly.pdbx_seq_one_letter_code
_entity_poly.pdbx_strand_id
1 'polypeptide(L)'
;MAGMYALVGAWFARRELSMAYEIRNTSYTRDASVLTETITFKLMTIAAIVLILAVVTGIILTQRKARKNGERIFDKTAINLLINFLIPLATGGIFTLILLQQGIVGLVTPTTLIFYGLACVNASKYTFGHVKYLGYANIILGLIATQYIGYGLYFWAIGFGVFHIIYGGLMYVLLERRAA
;
A
#
# COMPACT_ATOMS: atom_id res chain seq x y z
N MET A 1 -11.19 5.12 -3.71
CA MET A 1 -10.52 6.09 -2.81
C MET A 1 -9.06 5.72 -2.54
N ALA A 2 -8.75 4.55 -1.95
CA ALA A 2 -7.37 4.16 -1.62
C ALA A 2 -6.38 4.28 -2.81
N GLY A 3 -6.77 3.84 -4.01
CA GLY A 3 -5.90 3.96 -5.19
C GLY A 3 -5.64 5.39 -5.66
N MET A 4 -6.57 6.32 -5.47
CA MET A 4 -6.33 7.74 -5.79
C MET A 4 -5.34 8.37 -4.82
N TYR A 5 -5.45 8.07 -3.51
CA TYR A 5 -4.49 8.54 -2.51
C TYR A 5 -3.09 7.99 -2.77
N ALA A 6 -2.98 6.73 -3.18
CA ALA A 6 -1.70 6.13 -3.56
C ALA A 6 -1.09 6.81 -4.80
N LEU A 7 -1.87 7.10 -5.84
CA LEU A 7 -1.35 7.79 -7.04
C LEU A 7 -0.92 9.24 -6.75
N VAL A 8 -1.68 9.97 -5.94
CA VAL A 8 -1.31 11.33 -5.53
C VAL A 8 -0.05 11.31 -4.67
N GLY A 9 0.05 10.39 -3.70
CA GLY A 9 1.27 10.19 -2.92
C GLY A 9 2.49 9.84 -3.77
N ALA A 10 2.32 8.97 -4.77
CA ALA A 10 3.39 8.62 -5.71
C ALA A 10 3.84 9.81 -6.57
N TRP A 11 2.92 10.69 -6.95
CA TRP A 11 3.26 11.92 -7.69
C TRP A 11 4.10 12.88 -6.84
N PHE A 12 3.72 13.12 -5.58
CA PHE A 12 4.53 13.94 -4.66
C PHE A 12 5.90 13.31 -4.38
N ALA A 13 5.95 12.00 -4.17
CA ALA A 13 7.21 11.28 -3.97
C ALA A 13 8.13 11.39 -5.21
N ARG A 14 7.57 11.31 -6.43
CA ARG A 14 8.34 11.47 -7.67
C ARG A 14 8.94 12.88 -7.79
N ARG A 15 8.20 13.91 -7.39
CA ARG A 15 8.65 15.30 -7.42
C ARG A 15 9.81 15.56 -6.46
N GLU A 16 9.76 15.01 -5.25
CA GLU A 16 10.87 15.11 -4.29
C GLU A 16 12.10 14.33 -4.77
N LEU A 17 11.89 13.14 -5.37
CA LEU A 17 12.99 12.34 -5.91
C LEU A 17 13.68 13.03 -7.10
N SER A 18 12.94 13.74 -7.97
CA SER A 18 13.53 14.47 -9.09
C SER A 18 14.36 15.68 -8.65
N MET A 19 13.92 16.43 -7.63
CA MET A 19 14.69 17.56 -7.09
C MET A 19 16.00 17.08 -6.43
N ALA A 20 15.96 15.94 -5.76
CA ALA A 20 17.15 15.32 -5.19
C ALA A 20 18.15 14.82 -6.25
N TYR A 21 17.66 14.31 -7.37
CA TYR A 21 18.50 13.81 -8.47
C TYR A 21 19.26 14.94 -9.18
N GLU A 22 18.63 16.11 -9.36
CA GLU A 22 19.28 17.30 -9.95
C GLU A 22 20.39 17.88 -9.08
N ILE A 23 20.20 17.92 -7.75
CA ILE A 23 21.22 18.41 -6.79
C ILE A 23 22.42 17.46 -6.70
N ARG A 24 22.21 16.15 -6.87
CA ARG A 24 23.28 15.14 -6.82
C ARG A 24 24.20 15.18 -8.04
N ASN A 25 23.70 15.63 -9.19
CA ASN A 25 24.50 15.75 -10.42
C ASN A 25 25.36 17.02 -10.47
N THR A 26 25.04 18.04 -9.66
CA THR A 26 25.79 19.31 -9.62
C THR A 26 26.85 19.38 -8.50
N SER A 27 26.75 18.53 -7.47
CA SER A 27 27.64 18.56 -6.30
C SER A 27 28.43 17.26 -6.14
N TYR A 28 29.70 17.25 -6.56
CA TYR A 28 30.56 16.04 -6.60
C TYR A 28 31.19 15.62 -5.25
N THR A 29 30.86 16.24 -4.12
CA THR A 29 31.61 15.96 -2.87
C THR A 29 30.72 15.88 -1.62
N ARG A 30 30.87 14.77 -0.89
CA ARG A 30 30.61 14.55 0.55
C ARG A 30 29.18 14.69 1.12
N ASP A 31 28.24 15.38 0.46
CA ASP A 31 26.87 15.60 0.99
C ASP A 31 25.81 14.56 0.56
N ALA A 32 26.21 13.54 -0.22
CA ALA A 32 25.27 12.55 -0.74
C ALA A 32 24.59 11.69 0.35
N SER A 33 25.22 11.47 1.51
CA SER A 33 24.64 10.70 2.62
C SER A 33 23.53 11.48 3.34
N VAL A 34 23.76 12.76 3.65
CA VAL A 34 22.78 13.64 4.33
C VAL A 34 21.54 13.88 3.46
N LEU A 35 21.73 14.04 2.15
CA LEU A 35 20.63 14.11 1.19
C LEU A 35 19.80 12.82 1.17
N THR A 36 20.46 11.66 1.17
CA THR A 36 19.78 10.34 1.13
C THR A 36 18.94 10.09 2.39
N GLU A 37 19.44 10.46 3.58
CA GLU A 37 18.68 10.36 4.83
C GLU A 37 17.48 11.31 4.85
N THR A 38 17.66 12.55 4.39
CA THR A 38 16.58 13.56 4.34
C THR A 38 15.44 13.15 3.41
N ILE A 39 15.77 12.58 2.24
CA ILE A 39 14.78 12.09 1.26
C ILE A 39 14.07 10.86 1.81
N THR A 40 14.79 9.94 2.46
CA THR A 40 14.21 8.75 3.07
C THR A 40 13.21 9.13 4.16
N PHE A 41 13.55 10.12 5.01
CA PHE A 41 12.64 10.62 6.03
C PHE A 41 11.37 11.23 5.42
N LYS A 42 11.50 12.08 4.38
CA LYS A 42 10.35 12.66 3.67
C LYS A 42 9.45 11.58 3.03
N LEU A 43 10.04 10.55 2.40
CA LEU A 43 9.28 9.44 1.80
C LEU A 43 8.53 8.64 2.87
N MET A 44 9.14 8.40 4.03
CA MET A 44 8.46 7.77 5.17
C MET A 44 7.30 8.63 5.68
N THR A 45 7.48 9.95 5.80
CA THR A 45 6.40 10.86 6.21
C THR A 45 5.22 10.82 5.23
N ILE A 46 5.50 10.86 3.92
CA ILE A 46 4.45 10.77 2.89
C ILE A 46 3.73 9.42 2.99
N ALA A 47 4.47 8.32 3.11
CA ALA A 47 3.89 6.99 3.27
C ALA A 47 3.00 6.89 4.52
N ALA A 48 3.45 7.46 5.65
CA ALA A 48 2.69 7.49 6.89
C ALA A 48 1.39 8.30 6.75
N ILE A 49 1.45 9.49 6.13
CA ILE A 49 0.26 10.32 5.88
C ILE A 49 -0.74 9.58 4.99
N VAL A 50 -0.28 8.99 3.89
CA VAL A 50 -1.14 8.23 2.96
C VAL A 50 -1.78 7.04 3.68
N LEU A 51 -1.01 6.31 4.50
CA LEU A 51 -1.52 5.19 5.28
C LEU A 51 -2.60 5.63 6.28
N ILE A 52 -2.34 6.69 7.05
CA ILE A 52 -3.29 7.23 8.03
C ILE A 52 -4.59 7.65 7.33
N LEU A 53 -4.49 8.41 6.24
CA LEU A 53 -5.65 8.83 5.47
C LEU A 53 -6.44 7.64 4.93
N ALA A 54 -5.76 6.63 4.35
CA ALA A 54 -6.42 5.44 3.83
C ALA A 54 -7.15 4.65 4.92
N VAL A 55 -6.50 4.45 6.09
CA VAL A 55 -7.08 3.72 7.23
C VAL A 55 -8.27 4.47 7.83
N VAL A 56 -8.12 5.77 8.12
CA VAL A 56 -9.19 6.59 8.70
C VAL A 56 -10.41 6.61 7.78
N THR A 57 -10.20 6.84 6.48
CA THR A 57 -11.30 6.86 5.51
C THR A 57 -11.96 5.49 5.38
N GLY A 58 -11.16 4.42 5.40
CA GLY A 58 -11.66 3.03 5.38
C GLY A 58 -12.54 2.72 6.59
N ILE A 59 -12.13 3.11 7.79
CA ILE A 59 -12.89 2.92 9.02
C ILE A 59 -14.20 3.71 8.97
N ILE A 60 -14.16 5.00 8.62
CA ILE A 60 -15.34 5.86 8.58
C ILE A 60 -16.39 5.33 7.58
N LEU A 61 -15.97 4.92 6.38
CA LEU A 61 -16.87 4.38 5.37
C LEU A 61 -17.47 3.03 5.79
N THR A 62 -16.66 2.17 6.40
CA THR A 62 -17.11 0.87 6.92
C THR A 62 -18.14 1.05 8.02
N GLN A 63 -17.88 1.96 8.97
CA GLN A 63 -18.82 2.30 10.05
C GLN A 63 -20.12 2.90 9.50
N ARG A 64 -20.03 3.83 8.54
CA ARG A 64 -21.21 4.44 7.90
C ARG A 64 -22.06 3.40 7.17
N LYS A 65 -21.44 2.46 6.44
CA LYS A 65 -22.16 1.43 5.68
C LYS A 65 -22.82 0.40 6.59
N ALA A 66 -22.13 -0.06 7.63
CA ALA A 66 -22.71 -0.97 8.62
C ALA A 66 -23.89 -0.34 9.36
N ARG A 67 -23.77 0.93 9.76
CA ARG A 67 -24.88 1.66 10.41
C ARG A 67 -26.09 1.84 9.49
N LYS A 68 -25.87 2.05 8.19
CA LYS A 68 -26.94 2.16 7.19
C LYS A 68 -27.66 0.82 6.93
N ASN A 69 -26.95 -0.29 7.06
CA ASN A 69 -27.48 -1.64 6.80
C ASN A 69 -27.98 -2.37 8.07
N GLY A 70 -27.88 -1.76 9.26
CA GLY A 70 -28.28 -2.39 10.52
C GLY A 70 -27.39 -3.56 10.97
N GLU A 71 -26.23 -3.75 10.34
CA GLU A 71 -25.30 -4.85 10.62
C GLU A 71 -24.32 -4.47 11.75
N ARG A 72 -23.99 -5.43 12.62
CA ARG A 72 -22.95 -5.25 13.63
C ARG A 72 -21.57 -5.23 12.96
N ILE A 73 -20.84 -4.13 13.10
CA ILE A 73 -19.47 -3.94 12.56
C ILE A 73 -18.49 -5.02 13.06
N PHE A 74 -18.74 -5.59 14.25
CA PHE A 74 -17.89 -6.54 14.95
C PHE A 74 -18.58 -7.90 15.14
N ASP A 75 -19.07 -8.50 14.07
CA ASP A 75 -19.42 -9.91 14.13
C ASP A 75 -18.15 -10.79 14.06
N LYS A 76 -18.25 -12.05 14.48
CA LYS A 76 -17.12 -13.01 14.54
C LYS A 76 -16.37 -13.13 13.20
N THR A 77 -17.08 -13.03 12.09
CA THR A 77 -16.51 -13.01 10.74
C THR A 77 -15.67 -11.77 10.47
N ALA A 78 -16.11 -10.59 10.91
CA ALA A 78 -15.38 -9.33 10.73
C ALA A 78 -14.10 -9.29 11.59
N ILE A 79 -14.15 -9.82 12.81
CA ILE A 79 -12.97 -9.97 13.67
C ILE A 79 -11.96 -10.93 13.04
N ASN A 80 -12.42 -12.09 12.55
CA ASN A 80 -11.54 -13.04 11.88
C ASN A 80 -10.90 -12.44 10.63
N LEU A 81 -11.64 -11.67 9.83
CA LEU A 81 -11.10 -10.93 8.69
C LEU A 81 -9.97 -9.98 9.14
N LEU A 82 -10.23 -9.15 10.15
CA LEU A 82 -9.27 -8.16 10.65
C LEU A 82 -8.00 -8.83 11.17
N ILE A 83 -8.11 -9.88 11.98
CA ILE A 83 -6.94 -10.59 12.51
C ILE A 83 -6.12 -11.20 11.37
N ASN A 84 -6.78 -11.87 10.43
CA ASN A 84 -6.09 -12.52 9.31
C ASN A 84 -5.47 -11.52 8.32
N PHE A 85 -6.01 -10.30 8.24
CA PHE A 85 -5.41 -9.20 7.49
C PHE A 85 -4.22 -8.58 8.25
N LEU A 86 -4.38 -8.31 9.55
CA LEU A 86 -3.40 -7.61 10.36
C LEU A 86 -2.14 -8.43 10.61
N ILE A 87 -2.23 -9.75 10.75
CA ILE A 87 -1.04 -10.58 11.01
C ILE A 87 0.00 -10.41 9.89
N PRO A 88 -0.28 -10.70 8.60
CA PRO A 88 0.72 -10.51 7.55
C PRO A 88 1.12 -9.04 7.36
N LEU A 89 0.18 -8.11 7.52
CA LEU A 89 0.47 -6.69 7.34
C LEU A 89 1.43 -6.15 8.43
N ALA A 90 1.20 -6.51 9.70
CA ALA A 90 2.04 -6.10 10.81
C ALA A 90 3.42 -6.76 10.71
N THR A 91 3.49 -8.05 10.40
CA THR A 91 4.77 -8.74 10.16
C THR A 91 5.54 -8.08 9.02
N GLY A 92 4.88 -7.77 7.91
CA GLY A 92 5.50 -7.09 6.77
C GLY A 92 5.95 -5.66 7.10
N GLY A 93 5.16 -4.92 7.86
CA GLY A 93 5.51 -3.57 8.33
C GLY A 93 6.75 -3.58 9.21
N ILE A 94 6.79 -4.45 10.22
CA ILE A 94 7.97 -4.64 11.09
C ILE A 94 9.18 -5.07 10.26
N PHE A 95 9.02 -6.03 9.36
CA PHE A 95 10.11 -6.50 8.49
C PHE A 95 10.63 -5.38 7.58
N THR A 96 9.75 -4.52 7.08
CA THR A 96 10.14 -3.34 6.28
C THR A 96 10.95 -2.35 7.11
N LEU A 97 10.60 -2.11 8.38
CA LEU A 97 11.38 -1.27 9.28
C LEU A 97 12.77 -1.86 9.56
N ILE A 98 12.86 -3.18 9.72
CA ILE A 98 14.14 -3.88 9.88
C ILE A 98 15.00 -3.68 8.62
N LEU A 99 14.43 -3.84 7.41
CA LEU A 99 15.16 -3.61 6.17
C LEU A 99 15.69 -2.19 6.05
N LEU A 100 14.90 -1.19 6.48
CA LEU A 100 15.34 0.21 6.54
C LEU A 100 16.49 0.40 7.54
N GLN A 101 16.41 -0.21 8.72
CA GLN A 101 17.47 -0.15 9.72
C GLN A 101 18.78 -0.77 9.20
N GLN A 102 18.69 -1.81 8.37
CA GLN A 102 19.84 -2.46 7.73
C GLN A 102 20.33 -1.72 6.46
N GLY A 103 19.71 -0.59 6.09
CA GLY A 103 20.07 0.19 4.89
C GLY A 103 19.62 -0.44 3.56
N ILE A 104 18.80 -1.50 3.60
CA ILE A 104 18.35 -2.24 2.40
C ILE A 104 17.07 -1.59 1.85
N VAL A 105 17.17 -0.32 1.44
CA VAL A 105 16.03 0.51 1.00
C VAL A 105 15.38 -0.05 -0.29
N GLY A 106 16.16 -0.69 -1.14
CA GLY A 106 15.69 -1.26 -2.41
C GLY A 106 14.59 -2.31 -2.26
N LEU A 107 14.51 -2.99 -1.10
CA LEU A 107 13.53 -4.05 -0.85
C LEU A 107 12.27 -3.57 -0.12
N VAL A 108 12.21 -2.32 0.34
CA VAL A 108 11.06 -1.76 1.05
C VAL A 108 9.77 -1.87 0.21
N THR A 109 9.83 -1.47 -1.05
CA THR A 109 8.67 -1.56 -1.95
C THR A 109 8.22 -3.00 -2.22
N PRO A 110 9.06 -3.92 -2.70
CA PRO A 110 8.61 -5.28 -2.97
C PRO A 110 8.09 -5.96 -1.71
N THR A 111 8.73 -5.75 -0.55
CA THR A 111 8.26 -6.26 0.74
C THR A 111 6.85 -5.77 1.07
N THR A 112 6.60 -4.46 0.99
CA THR A 112 5.26 -3.91 1.28
C THR A 112 4.19 -4.46 0.34
N LEU A 113 4.47 -4.61 -0.95
CA LEU A 113 3.56 -5.21 -1.93
C LEU A 113 3.26 -6.69 -1.63
N ILE A 114 4.28 -7.48 -1.33
CA ILE A 114 4.14 -8.92 -1.04
C ILE A 114 3.32 -9.12 0.24
N PHE A 115 3.70 -8.47 1.35
CA PHE A 115 3.00 -8.67 2.62
C PHE A 115 1.59 -8.10 2.62
N TYR A 116 1.35 -6.98 1.93
CA TYR A 116 -0.02 -6.51 1.69
C TYR A 116 -0.82 -7.52 0.87
N GLY A 117 -0.23 -8.08 -0.19
CA GLY A 117 -0.90 -9.08 -1.02
C GLY A 117 -1.23 -10.35 -0.22
N LEU A 118 -0.32 -10.81 0.64
CA LEU A 118 -0.56 -11.92 1.58
C LEU A 118 -1.66 -11.59 2.60
N ALA A 119 -1.70 -10.36 3.12
CA ALA A 119 -2.77 -9.89 4.00
C ALA A 119 -4.13 -9.99 3.29
N CYS A 120 -4.23 -9.53 2.04
CA CYS A 120 -5.44 -9.65 1.24
C CYS A 120 -5.86 -11.11 0.99
N VAL A 121 -4.92 -11.99 0.61
CA VAL A 121 -5.21 -13.41 0.38
C VAL A 121 -5.68 -14.07 1.68
N ASN A 122 -5.05 -13.79 2.81
CA ASN A 122 -5.42 -14.41 4.09
C ASN A 122 -6.78 -13.89 4.61
N ALA A 123 -7.04 -12.60 4.49
CA ALA A 123 -8.33 -11.99 4.84
C ALA A 123 -9.48 -12.43 3.92
N SER A 124 -9.18 -12.83 2.67
CA SER A 124 -10.19 -13.19 1.67
C SER A 124 -11.09 -14.36 2.08
N LYS A 125 -10.61 -15.23 2.99
CA LYS A 125 -11.39 -16.36 3.52
C LYS A 125 -12.61 -15.94 4.33
N TYR A 126 -12.59 -14.71 4.85
CA TYR A 126 -13.61 -14.16 5.74
C TYR A 126 -14.38 -13.00 5.10
N THR A 127 -14.20 -12.76 3.79
CA THR A 127 -14.88 -11.70 3.05
C THR A 127 -15.58 -12.26 1.82
N PHE A 128 -16.78 -11.74 1.53
CA PHE A 128 -17.45 -12.01 0.27
C PHE A 128 -16.85 -11.09 -0.79
N GLY A 129 -15.79 -11.55 -1.47
CA GLY A 129 -15.19 -10.72 -2.50
C GLY A 129 -14.00 -11.35 -3.20
N HIS A 130 -13.75 -10.84 -4.40
CA HIS A 130 -12.62 -11.19 -5.24
C HIS A 130 -11.28 -10.60 -4.72
N VAL A 131 -11.21 -10.20 -3.43
CA VAL A 131 -10.03 -9.60 -2.77
C VAL A 131 -8.78 -10.47 -2.93
N LYS A 132 -8.94 -11.81 -2.97
CA LYS A 132 -7.82 -12.73 -3.20
C LYS A 132 -7.07 -12.44 -4.51
N TYR A 133 -7.76 -12.02 -5.56
CA TYR A 133 -7.14 -11.70 -6.85
C TYR A 133 -6.33 -10.40 -6.79
N LEU A 134 -6.81 -9.40 -6.03
CA LEU A 134 -6.01 -8.20 -5.72
C LEU A 134 -4.75 -8.59 -4.92
N GLY A 135 -4.90 -9.54 -4.00
CA GLY A 135 -3.78 -10.10 -3.24
C GLY A 135 -2.74 -10.77 -4.13
N TYR A 136 -3.16 -11.70 -4.99
CA TYR A 136 -2.26 -12.38 -5.93
C TYR A 136 -1.56 -11.42 -6.88
N ALA A 137 -2.28 -10.43 -7.41
CA ALA A 137 -1.69 -9.41 -8.28
C ALA A 137 -0.56 -8.63 -7.56
N ASN A 138 -0.78 -8.22 -6.30
CA ASN A 138 0.25 -7.53 -5.52
C ASN A 138 1.43 -8.44 -5.14
N ILE A 139 1.19 -9.72 -4.85
CA ILE A 139 2.27 -10.69 -4.58
C ILE A 139 3.16 -10.85 -5.81
N ILE A 140 2.56 -11.10 -6.98
CA ILE A 140 3.30 -11.27 -8.24
C ILE A 140 4.07 -9.99 -8.57
N LEU A 141 3.42 -8.82 -8.47
CA LEU A 141 4.06 -7.55 -8.74
C LEU A 141 5.22 -7.27 -7.77
N GLY A 142 5.05 -7.58 -6.49
CA GLY A 142 6.10 -7.43 -5.48
C GLY A 142 7.28 -8.36 -5.72
N LEU A 143 7.03 -9.63 -6.13
CA LEU A 143 8.09 -10.54 -6.52
C LEU A 143 8.86 -10.04 -7.74
N ILE A 144 8.17 -9.53 -8.77
CA ILE A 144 8.81 -8.89 -9.93
C ILE A 144 9.64 -7.68 -9.47
N ALA A 145 9.10 -6.85 -8.59
CA ALA A 145 9.78 -5.65 -8.09
C ALA A 145 11.09 -5.97 -7.35
N THR A 146 11.26 -7.18 -6.77
CA THR A 146 12.56 -7.59 -6.18
C THR A 146 13.69 -7.66 -7.21
N GLN A 147 13.37 -7.90 -8.48
CA GLN A 147 14.36 -8.04 -9.55
C GLN A 147 14.74 -6.68 -10.17
N TYR A 148 13.94 -5.63 -9.93
CA TYR A 148 14.10 -4.30 -10.54
C TYR A 148 14.25 -3.22 -9.46
N ILE A 149 15.32 -3.33 -8.68
CA ILE A 149 15.67 -2.36 -7.63
C ILE A 149 15.88 -0.98 -8.26
N GLY A 150 15.30 0.07 -7.63
CA GLY A 150 15.32 1.45 -8.15
C GLY A 150 14.01 1.87 -8.82
N TYR A 151 13.18 0.93 -9.28
CA TYR A 151 11.85 1.21 -9.83
C TYR A 151 10.72 1.07 -8.80
N GLY A 152 11.06 0.98 -7.50
CA GLY A 152 10.10 0.75 -6.42
C GLY A 152 8.87 1.66 -6.51
N LEU A 153 9.07 2.98 -6.66
CA LEU A 153 7.94 3.91 -6.72
C LEU A 153 6.91 3.59 -7.83
N TYR A 154 7.38 3.11 -8.99
CA TYR A 154 6.50 2.69 -10.09
C TYR A 154 5.70 1.44 -9.73
N PHE A 155 6.37 0.40 -9.23
CA PHE A 155 5.69 -0.82 -8.78
C PHE A 155 4.71 -0.55 -7.64
N TRP A 156 5.07 0.33 -6.71
CA TRP A 156 4.21 0.75 -5.62
C TRP A 156 2.96 1.47 -6.15
N ALA A 157 3.12 2.41 -7.09
CA ALA A 157 2.01 3.12 -7.72
C ALA A 157 1.08 2.18 -8.51
N ILE A 158 1.63 1.15 -9.16
CA ILE A 158 0.83 0.13 -9.86
C ILE A 158 0.04 -0.70 -8.84
N GLY A 159 0.69 -1.25 -7.82
CA GLY A 159 0.05 -2.12 -6.85
C GLY A 159 -0.98 -1.41 -5.97
N PHE A 160 -0.57 -0.33 -5.29
CA PHE A 160 -1.45 0.41 -4.39
C PHE A 160 -2.37 1.41 -5.10
N GLY A 161 -2.03 1.84 -6.32
CA GLY A 161 -2.84 2.76 -7.12
C GLY A 161 -3.72 2.03 -8.12
N VAL A 162 -3.11 1.58 -9.23
CA VAL A 162 -3.83 1.04 -10.40
C VAL A 162 -4.66 -0.18 -10.03
N PHE A 163 -4.09 -1.20 -9.37
CA PHE A 163 -4.84 -2.41 -9.04
C PHE A 163 -6.02 -2.11 -8.10
N HIS A 164 -5.88 -1.15 -7.19
CA HIS A 164 -6.96 -0.75 -6.29
C HIS A 164 -8.08 0.02 -7.00
N ILE A 165 -7.75 0.81 -8.02
CA ILE A 165 -8.76 1.49 -8.86
C ILE A 165 -9.53 0.46 -9.67
N ILE A 166 -8.82 -0.46 -10.36
CA ILE A 166 -9.45 -1.52 -11.15
C ILE A 166 -10.34 -2.40 -10.28
N TYR A 167 -9.81 -2.87 -9.14
CA TYR A 167 -10.57 -3.68 -8.19
C TYR A 167 -11.81 -2.94 -7.66
N GLY A 168 -11.65 -1.68 -7.26
CA GLY A 168 -12.76 -0.85 -6.78
C GLY A 168 -13.86 -0.65 -7.83
N GLY A 169 -13.49 -0.40 -9.09
CA GLY A 169 -14.41 -0.27 -10.20
C GLY A 169 -15.14 -1.58 -10.53
N LEU A 170 -14.41 -2.70 -10.62
CA LEU A 170 -15.00 -4.02 -10.88
C LEU A 170 -16.01 -4.42 -9.81
N MET A 171 -15.68 -4.20 -8.54
CA MET A 171 -16.60 -4.49 -7.43
C MET A 171 -17.85 -3.62 -7.48
N TYR A 172 -17.72 -2.34 -7.84
CA TYR A 172 -18.87 -1.45 -7.99
C TYR A 172 -19.85 -1.97 -9.04
N VAL A 173 -19.35 -2.32 -10.23
CA VAL A 173 -20.15 -2.85 -11.34
C VAL A 173 -20.76 -4.22 -11.01
N LEU A 174 -20.01 -5.10 -10.33
CA LEU A 174 -20.50 -6.42 -9.91
C LEU A 174 -21.60 -6.33 -8.84
N LEU A 175 -21.51 -5.36 -7.93
CA LEU A 175 -22.51 -5.13 -6.89
C LEU A 175 -23.81 -4.54 -7.48
N GLU A 176 -23.71 -3.59 -8.42
CA GLU A 176 -24.88 -3.04 -9.11
C GLU A 176 -25.62 -4.10 -9.93
N ARG A 177 -24.89 -4.98 -10.63
CA ARG A 177 -25.49 -6.07 -11.42
C ARG A 177 -26.20 -7.16 -10.62
N ARG A 178 -25.92 -7.30 -9.33
CA ARG A 178 -26.64 -8.23 -8.44
C ARG A 178 -27.90 -7.61 -7.82
N ALA A 179 -28.06 -6.30 -7.91
CA ALA A 179 -29.20 -5.57 -7.38
C ALA A 179 -30.28 -5.27 -8.44
N ALA A 180 -30.00 -5.59 -9.71
CA ALA A 180 -30.92 -5.54 -10.85
C ALA A 180 -31.35 -6.96 -11.26
#